data_AF-A0A7G9YNT3-F1
#
_entry.id   AF-A0A7G9YNT3-F1
#
_cell.length_a   1.000
_cell.length_b   1.000
_cell.length_c   1.000
_cell.angle_alpha   90.00
_cell.angle_beta   90.00
_cell.angle_gamma   90.00
#
_symmetry.space_group_name_H-M   'P 1'
#
loop_
_entity.id
_entity.type
_entity.pdbx_description
1 polymer ?
#
loop_
_entity_poly.entity_id
_entity_poly.type
_entity_poly.pdbx_seq_one_letter_code
_entity_poly.pdbx_strand_id
1 'polypeptide(L)'
;MLIDAIPEVLRNRWDTRFVFVGDGGMRPYCEHRASELGVQDACRFLGHVPDETLSDCMNACDIACVPSRNEPFGIVVLEAWDAAKPVIATDAVHLNRQLLKWSTGYRNPESIA
;
A
#
# COMPACT_ATOMS: atom_id res chain seq x y z
N MET A 1 -9.13 3.39 6.15
CA MET A 1 -8.30 3.25 4.93
C MET A 1 -6.92 2.74 5.32
N LEU A 2 -5.98 2.48 4.38
CA LEU A 2 -4.61 2.12 4.78
C LEU A 2 -3.99 3.14 5.76
N ILE A 3 -4.27 4.44 5.57
CA ILE A 3 -3.85 5.51 6.49
C ILE A 3 -4.36 5.27 7.93
N ASP A 4 -5.60 4.82 8.10
CA ASP A 4 -6.17 4.58 9.44
C ASP A 4 -5.55 3.37 10.16
N ALA A 5 -4.91 2.46 9.43
CA ALA A 5 -4.20 1.32 10.00
C ALA A 5 -2.77 1.66 10.47
N ILE A 6 -2.19 2.78 10.01
CA ILE A 6 -0.81 3.17 10.31
C ILE A 6 -0.51 3.24 11.82
N PRO A 7 -1.37 3.86 12.67
CA PRO A 7 -1.11 3.91 14.11
C PRO A 7 -0.96 2.52 14.74
N GLU A 8 -1.71 1.53 14.29
CA GLU A 8 -1.62 0.15 14.78
C GLU A 8 -0.33 -0.54 14.34
N VAL A 9 0.08 -0.33 13.08
CA VAL A 9 1.35 -0.85 12.59
C VAL A 9 2.51 -0.23 13.37
N LEU A 10 2.50 1.09 13.58
CA LEU A 10 3.55 1.80 14.33
C LEU A 10 3.61 1.38 15.81
N ARG A 11 2.48 1.01 16.42
CA ARG A 11 2.49 0.42 17.79
C ARG A 11 3.28 -0.87 17.88
N ASN A 12 3.29 -1.69 16.82
CA ASN A 12 4.01 -2.96 16.78
C ASN A 12 5.43 -2.82 16.17
N ARG A 13 5.61 -1.88 15.24
CA ARG A 13 6.85 -1.65 14.49
C ARG A 13 7.05 -0.15 14.21
N TRP A 14 7.56 0.56 15.22
CA TRP A 14 7.67 2.03 15.26
C TRP A 14 8.58 2.64 14.18
N ASP A 15 9.51 1.86 13.63
CA ASP A 15 10.46 2.26 12.60
C ASP A 15 9.90 2.12 11.18
N THR A 16 8.66 1.62 11.03
CA THR A 16 8.00 1.49 9.73
C THR A 16 7.84 2.85 9.05
N ARG A 17 8.01 2.87 7.73
CA ARG A 17 7.77 4.03 6.87
C ARG A 17 6.79 3.66 5.77
N PHE A 18 5.90 4.60 5.46
CA PHE A 18 4.86 4.43 4.46
C PHE A 18 5.13 5.38 3.31
N VAL A 19 5.30 4.84 2.11
CA VAL A 19 5.51 5.62 0.89
C VAL A 19 4.27 5.47 0.01
N PHE A 20 3.67 6.60 -0.32
CA PHE A 20 2.49 6.70 -1.18
C PHE A 20 2.92 7.36 -2.49
N VAL A 21 2.76 6.62 -3.58
CA VAL A 21 3.07 7.06 -4.94
C VAL A 21 1.77 7.21 -5.72
N GLY A 22 1.64 8.32 -6.44
CA GLY A 22 0.47 8.71 -7.21
C GLY A 22 -0.16 10.03 -6.74
N ASP A 23 -0.68 10.81 -7.69
CA ASP A 23 -1.41 12.07 -7.45
C ASP A 23 -2.92 11.88 -7.58
N GLY A 24 -3.44 10.75 -7.09
CA GLY A 24 -4.87 10.50 -7.07
C GLY A 24 -5.62 11.56 -6.25
N GLY A 25 -6.88 11.83 -6.59
CA GLY A 25 -7.69 12.86 -5.92
C GLY A 25 -7.87 12.69 -4.40
N MET A 26 -7.56 11.50 -3.86
CA MET A 26 -7.57 11.23 -2.42
C MET A 26 -6.29 11.70 -1.70
N ARG A 27 -5.25 12.14 -2.40
CA ARG A 27 -3.98 12.56 -1.78
C ARG A 27 -4.16 13.63 -0.69
N PRO A 28 -4.86 14.76 -0.92
CA PRO A 28 -5.04 15.78 0.12
C PRO A 28 -5.79 15.25 1.35
N TYR A 29 -6.77 14.36 1.14
CA TYR A 29 -7.49 13.71 2.23
C TYR A 29 -6.57 12.79 3.05
N CYS A 30 -5.74 11.98 2.39
CA CYS A 30 -4.79 11.09 3.07
C CYS A 30 -3.72 11.87 3.86
N GLU A 31 -3.20 12.96 3.29
CA GLU A 31 -2.24 13.84 3.98
C GLU A 31 -2.88 14.48 5.23
N HIS A 32 -4.09 15.03 5.10
CA HIS A 32 -4.84 15.58 6.23
C HIS A 32 -5.11 14.51 7.29
N ARG A 33 -5.56 13.32 6.87
CA ARG A 33 -5.87 12.23 7.79
C ARG A 33 -4.64 11.72 8.54
N ALA A 34 -3.48 11.65 7.88
CA ALA A 34 -2.22 11.30 8.53
C ALA A 34 -1.80 12.34 9.59
N SER A 35 -2.08 13.62 9.33
CA SER A 35 -1.87 14.71 10.30
C SER A 35 -2.80 14.60 11.50
N GLU A 36 -4.11 14.38 11.29
CA GLU A 36 -5.08 14.16 12.38
C GLU A 36 -4.72 12.98 13.29
N LEU A 37 -4.19 11.90 12.71
CA LEU A 37 -3.77 10.71 13.43
C LEU A 37 -2.38 10.86 14.10
N GLY A 38 -1.66 11.96 13.84
CA GLY A 38 -0.32 12.18 14.37
C GLY A 38 0.76 11.26 13.79
N VAL A 39 0.54 10.71 12.59
CA VAL A 39 1.45 9.75 11.93
C VAL A 39 2.10 10.30 10.65
N GLN A 40 1.93 11.60 10.38
CA GLN A 40 2.48 12.27 9.21
C GLN A 40 3.99 12.05 9.03
N ASP A 41 4.77 12.03 10.13
CA ASP A 41 6.22 11.86 10.07
C ASP A 41 6.64 10.50 9.50
N ALA A 42 5.81 9.47 9.67
CA ALA A 42 6.03 8.14 9.13
C ALA A 42 5.57 8.01 7.66
N CYS A 43 4.89 9.01 7.11
CA CYS A 43 4.31 8.99 5.76
C CYS A 43 5.11 9.85 4.79
N ARG A 44 5.27 9.38 3.55
CA ARG A 44 5.86 10.13 2.44
C ARG A 44 4.91 10.06 1.25
N PHE A 45 4.39 11.21 0.85
CA PHE A 45 3.51 11.36 -0.31
C PHE A 45 4.33 11.94 -1.46
N LEU A 46 4.76 11.07 -2.39
CA LEU A 46 5.64 11.46 -3.48
C LEU A 46 4.87 12.09 -4.66
N GLY A 47 3.58 11.83 -4.74
CA GLY A 47 2.78 12.18 -5.91
C GLY A 47 3.12 11.35 -7.12
N HIS A 48 2.87 11.87 -8.31
CA HIS A 48 3.30 11.25 -9.55
C HIS A 48 4.82 11.33 -9.65
N VAL A 49 5.45 10.19 -9.93
CA VAL A 49 6.89 10.05 -10.10
C VAL A 49 7.19 9.34 -11.43
N PRO A 50 8.38 9.53 -12.02
CA PRO A 50 8.80 8.75 -13.18
C PRO A 50 8.88 7.25 -12.88
N ASP A 51 8.73 6.42 -13.91
CA ASP A 51 8.74 4.95 -13.80
C ASP A 51 10.03 4.40 -13.15
N GLU A 52 11.17 5.04 -13.41
CA GLU A 52 12.45 4.70 -12.76
C GLU A 52 12.35 4.86 -11.24
N THR A 53 11.78 5.98 -10.78
CA THR A 53 11.58 6.24 -9.34
C THR A 53 10.54 5.31 -8.72
N LEU A 54 9.49 4.96 -9.46
CA LEU A 54 8.53 3.95 -9.01
C LEU A 54 9.21 2.58 -8.83
N SER A 55 10.05 2.20 -9.78
CA SER A 55 10.85 0.97 -9.73
C SER A 55 11.82 0.99 -8.56
N ASP A 56 12.50 2.11 -8.29
CA ASP A 56 13.35 2.27 -7.11
C ASP A 56 12.56 2.13 -5.81
N CYS A 57 11.36 2.71 -5.74
CA CYS A 57 10.48 2.58 -4.57
C CYS A 57 10.07 1.12 -4.33
N MET A 58 9.69 0.41 -5.40
CA MET A 58 9.36 -1.02 -5.32
C MET A 58 10.58 -1.84 -4.87
N ASN A 59 11.76 -1.62 -5.46
CA ASN A 59 12.98 -2.34 -5.09
C ASN A 59 13.43 -2.05 -3.66
N ALA A 60 13.22 -0.84 -3.16
CA ALA A 60 13.60 -0.42 -1.82
C ALA A 60 12.61 -0.86 -0.73
N CYS A 61 11.37 -1.20 -1.07
CA CYS A 61 10.37 -1.56 -0.06
C CYS A 61 10.57 -2.99 0.47
N ASP A 62 10.12 -3.22 1.70
CA ASP A 62 10.05 -4.56 2.29
C ASP A 62 8.74 -5.28 1.90
N ILE A 63 7.65 -4.53 1.74
CA ILE A 63 6.30 -5.02 1.48
C ILE A 63 5.56 -4.00 0.60
N ALA A 64 4.83 -4.49 -0.41
CA ALA A 64 3.89 -3.69 -1.19
C ALA A 64 2.46 -3.88 -0.70
N CYS A 65 1.74 -2.78 -0.44
CA CYS A 65 0.35 -2.81 0.01
C CYS A 65 -0.59 -2.29 -1.07
N VAL A 66 -1.57 -3.11 -1.48
CA VAL A 66 -2.59 -2.78 -2.48
C VAL A 66 -3.97 -2.84 -1.83
N PRO A 67 -4.38 -1.81 -1.05
CA PRO A 67 -5.63 -1.78 -0.31
C PRO A 67 -6.85 -1.41 -1.20
N SER A 68 -6.76 -1.63 -2.52
CA SER A 68 -7.78 -1.22 -3.50
C SER A 68 -9.14 -1.87 -3.22
N ARG A 69 -10.24 -1.14 -3.46
CA ARG A 69 -11.62 -1.69 -3.38
C ARG A 69 -12.16 -2.16 -4.73
N ASN A 70 -11.48 -1.79 -5.80
CA ASN A 70 -11.79 -2.17 -7.17
C ASN A 70 -10.49 -2.22 -7.97
N GLU A 71 -9.97 -3.42 -8.23
CA GLU A 71 -8.69 -3.63 -8.91
C GLU A 71 -8.83 -4.78 -9.93
N PRO A 72 -9.20 -4.46 -11.18
CA PRO A 72 -9.53 -5.49 -12.17
C PRO A 72 -8.29 -6.14 -12.79
N PHE A 73 -7.15 -5.44 -12.82
CA PHE A 73 -5.94 -5.93 -13.50
C PHE A 73 -4.82 -6.30 -12.52
N GLY A 74 -4.68 -5.56 -11.41
CA GLY A 74 -3.65 -5.84 -10.41
C GLY A 74 -2.23 -5.72 -10.96
N ILE A 75 -2.01 -4.79 -11.89
CA ILE A 75 -0.69 -4.53 -12.50
C ILE A 75 0.34 -4.23 -11.41
N VAL A 76 -0.04 -3.43 -10.40
CA VAL A 76 0.82 -3.09 -9.25
C VAL A 76 1.27 -4.34 -8.46
N VAL A 77 0.44 -5.38 -8.41
CA VAL A 77 0.81 -6.65 -7.76
C VAL A 77 1.87 -7.38 -8.59
N LEU A 78 1.74 -7.36 -9.91
CA LEU A 78 2.72 -7.97 -10.82
C LEU A 78 4.06 -7.24 -10.77
N GLU A 79 4.05 -5.90 -10.74
CA GLU A 79 5.25 -5.08 -10.59
C GLU A 79 5.95 -5.34 -9.26
N ALA A 80 5.19 -5.45 -8.17
CA ALA A 80 5.75 -5.81 -6.86
C ALA A 80 6.38 -7.22 -6.88
N TRP A 81 5.74 -8.19 -7.53
CA TRP A 81 6.29 -9.54 -7.68
C TRP A 81 7.52 -9.61 -8.58
N ASP A 82 7.57 -8.80 -9.64
CA ASP A 82 8.76 -8.67 -10.49
C ASP A 82 9.96 -8.13 -9.67
N ALA A 83 9.69 -7.19 -8.77
CA ALA A 83 10.67 -6.72 -7.77
C ALA A 83 10.89 -7.70 -6.59
N ALA A 84 10.35 -8.92 -6.66
CA ALA A 84 10.42 -9.95 -5.62
C ALA A 84 9.90 -9.50 -4.23
N LYS A 85 8.86 -8.65 -4.22
CA LYS A 85 8.29 -8.10 -2.99
C LYS A 85 7.04 -8.86 -2.55
N PRO A 86 6.92 -9.19 -1.24
CA PRO A 86 5.67 -9.70 -0.70
C PRO A 86 4.58 -8.63 -0.84
N VAL A 87 3.37 -9.09 -1.16
CA VAL A 87 2.21 -8.21 -1.39
C VAL A 87 1.14 -8.47 -0.34
N ILE A 88 0.61 -7.41 0.24
CA ILE A 88 -0.63 -7.41 1.02
C ILE A 88 -1.71 -6.74 0.15
N ALA A 89 -2.73 -7.49 -0.23
CA ALA A 89 -3.81 -7.02 -1.09
C ALA A 89 -5.18 -7.37 -0.50
N THR A 90 -6.20 -6.62 -0.90
CA THR A 90 -7.60 -6.98 -0.61
C THR A 90 -8.09 -8.08 -1.56
N ASP A 91 -9.22 -8.71 -1.20
CA ASP A 91 -9.91 -9.66 -2.09
C ASP A 91 -10.49 -9.01 -3.36
N ALA A 92 -10.49 -7.66 -3.45
CA ALA A 92 -10.96 -6.93 -4.63
C ALA A 92 -9.92 -6.90 -5.77
N VAL A 93 -8.71 -7.40 -5.53
CA VAL A 93 -7.69 -7.61 -6.56
C VAL A 93 -7.96 -8.94 -7.25
N HIS A 94 -8.49 -8.88 -8.48
CA HIS A 94 -9.00 -10.05 -9.20
C HIS A 94 -7.91 -10.87 -9.92
N LEU A 95 -6.72 -11.02 -9.33
CA LEU A 95 -5.71 -11.93 -9.88
C LEU A 95 -6.17 -13.38 -9.78
N ASN A 96 -5.66 -14.23 -10.68
CA ASN A 96 -5.88 -15.68 -10.58
C ASN A 96 -5.49 -16.15 -9.17
N ARG A 97 -6.46 -16.73 -8.46
CA ARG A 97 -6.35 -17.11 -7.05
C ARG A 97 -5.19 -18.06 -6.74
N GLN A 98 -4.66 -18.77 -7.74
CA GLN A 98 -3.47 -19.62 -7.57
C GLN A 98 -2.18 -18.81 -7.42
N LEU A 99 -2.10 -17.63 -8.05
CA LEU A 99 -0.95 -16.73 -7.95
C LEU A 99 -0.93 -16.02 -6.58
N LEU A 100 -2.11 -15.68 -6.05
CA LEU A 100 -2.27 -15.02 -4.74
C LEU A 100 -1.99 -15.93 -3.52
N LYS A 101 -1.75 -17.24 -3.70
CA LYS A 101 -1.37 -18.13 -2.58
C LYS A 101 0.00 -17.79 -1.97
N TRP A 102 0.84 -17.08 -2.73
CA TRP A 102 2.15 -16.59 -2.27
C TRP A 102 2.07 -15.20 -1.62
N SER A 103 0.88 -14.60 -1.54
CA SER A 103 0.59 -13.39 -0.78
C SER A 103 -0.21 -13.73 0.48
N THR A 104 0.20 -13.20 1.64
CA THR A 104 -0.59 -13.32 2.86
C THR A 104 -1.78 -12.35 2.77
N GLY A 105 -2.90 -12.81 2.19
CA GLY A 105 -4.15 -12.06 2.17
C GLY A 105 -4.78 -12.02 3.56
N TYR A 106 -4.84 -10.84 4.19
CA TYR A 106 -5.52 -10.66 5.47
C TYR A 106 -7.03 -10.51 5.23
N ARG A 107 -7.80 -11.50 5.65
CA ARG A 107 -9.24 -11.60 5.37
C ARG A 107 -10.03 -11.02 6.54
N ASN A 108 -10.39 -9.74 6.49
CA ASN A 108 -11.42 -9.19 7.38
C ASN A 108 -12.52 -8.47 6.55
N PRO A 109 -13.75 -9.00 6.51
CA PRO A 109 -14.87 -8.41 5.78
C PRO A 109 -15.39 -7.11 6.42
N GLU A 110 -15.02 -6.83 7.68
CA GLU A 110 -15.20 -5.51 8.28
C GLU A 110 -13.93 -4.69 8.08
N SER A 111 -13.83 -4.15 6.87
CA SER A 111 -12.78 -3.22 6.50
C SER A 111 -12.82 -2.01 7.44
N ILE A 112 -11.76 -1.81 8.24
CA ILE A 112 -11.38 -0.49 8.76
C ILE A 112 -10.76 0.39 7.64
N ALA A 113 -11.02 0.02 6.38
CA ALA A 113 -10.77 0.80 5.18
C ALA A 113 -12.00 1.21 4.39
#